data_AF-A0A7J6WA90-F1
#
_entry.id   AF-A0A7J6WA90-F1
#
_cell.length_a   1.000
_cell.length_b   1.000
_cell.length_c   1.000
_cell.angle_alpha   90.00
_cell.angle_beta   90.00
_cell.angle_gamma   90.00
#
_symmetry.space_group_name_H-M   'P 1'
#
loop_
_entity.id
_entity.type
_entity.pdbx_description
1 polymer ?
#
loop_
_entity_poly.entity_id
_entity_poly.type
_entity_poly.pdbx_seq_one_letter_code
_entity_poly.pdbx_strand_id
1 'polypeptide(L)'
;SLQLLKEAIFDKECAPLFSLEIYGNIIGMFELNNLDLVVASPVEDYFLYIDDLQNEKKEHAERITRPFLDALGDEYSVCCQGSAFFPLQSCMNHSCHPNAKAFKREEDRDGQAAIIAVRSIGKEEEITISYIDEDLPFKDRQALLADYGFECRCCKCLEEES
;
A
#
# COMPACT_ATOMS: atom_id res chain seq x y z
N SER A 1 -6.04 -12.98 16.10
CA SER A 1 -5.33 -13.23 14.83
C SER A 1 -4.92 -14.70 14.66
N LEU A 2 -3.99 -15.25 15.46
CA LEU A 2 -3.51 -16.65 15.27
C LEU A 2 -4.57 -17.76 15.42
N GLN A 3 -5.58 -17.55 16.27
CA GLN A 3 -6.68 -18.52 16.42
C GLN A 3 -7.53 -18.63 15.14
N LEU A 4 -7.78 -17.51 14.46
CA LEU A 4 -8.51 -17.50 13.18
C LEU A 4 -7.71 -18.20 12.09
N LEU A 5 -6.39 -17.99 12.03
CA LEU A 5 -5.51 -18.71 11.11
C LEU A 5 -5.53 -20.22 11.39
N LYS A 6 -5.44 -20.62 12.66
CA LYS A 6 -5.51 -22.03 13.07
C LYS A 6 -6.82 -22.68 12.63
N GLU A 7 -7.93 -21.98 12.74
CA GLU A 7 -9.25 -22.45 12.31
C GLU A 7 -9.32 -22.53 10.78
N ALA A 8 -8.86 -21.50 10.07
CA ALA A 8 -8.88 -21.43 8.61
C ALA A 8 -8.01 -22.50 7.92
N ILE A 9 -6.88 -22.90 8.51
CA ILE A 9 -5.99 -23.93 7.93
C ILE A 9 -6.72 -25.26 7.69
N PHE A 10 -7.70 -25.60 8.53
CA PHE A 10 -8.47 -26.85 8.41
C PHE A 10 -9.83 -26.65 7.74
N ASP A 11 -10.19 -25.42 7.40
CA ASP A 11 -11.41 -25.12 6.67
C ASP A 11 -11.25 -25.49 5.19
N LYS A 12 -12.18 -26.30 4.68
CA LYS A 12 -12.20 -26.71 3.27
C LYS A 12 -12.43 -25.54 2.34
N GLU A 13 -13.15 -24.51 2.78
CA GLU A 13 -13.38 -23.30 1.99
C GLU A 13 -12.09 -22.48 1.83
N CYS A 14 -11.20 -22.52 2.83
CA CYS A 14 -9.92 -21.83 2.80
C CYS A 14 -8.78 -22.67 2.19
N ALA A 15 -8.96 -23.97 1.99
CA ALA A 15 -7.92 -24.86 1.45
C ALA A 15 -7.20 -24.34 0.18
N PRO A 16 -7.88 -23.69 -0.79
CA PRO A 16 -7.20 -23.11 -1.96
C PRO A 16 -6.13 -22.07 -1.61
N LEU A 17 -6.35 -21.27 -0.55
CA LEU A 17 -5.40 -20.24 -0.10
C LEU A 17 -4.06 -20.83 0.36
N PHE A 18 -4.06 -22.09 0.77
CA PHE A 18 -2.88 -22.81 1.26
C PHE A 18 -2.26 -23.74 0.21
N SER A 19 -2.71 -23.67 -1.06
CA SER A 19 -1.96 -24.29 -2.16
C SER A 19 -0.60 -23.61 -2.29
N LEU A 20 0.45 -24.35 -2.67
CA LEU A 20 1.80 -23.78 -2.82
C LEU A 20 1.83 -22.60 -3.78
N GLU A 21 1.03 -22.65 -4.84
CA GLU A 21 0.91 -21.57 -5.83
C GLU A 21 0.29 -20.31 -5.22
N ILE A 22 -0.91 -20.41 -4.63
CA ILE A 22 -1.60 -19.24 -4.08
C ILE A 22 -0.86 -18.71 -2.85
N TYR A 23 -0.44 -19.59 -1.95
CA TYR A 23 0.32 -19.19 -0.77
C TYR A 23 1.66 -18.56 -1.14
N GLY A 24 2.36 -19.14 -2.12
CA GLY A 24 3.60 -18.56 -2.66
C GLY A 24 3.39 -17.17 -3.24
N ASN A 25 2.32 -16.96 -4.01
CA ASN A 25 1.96 -15.65 -4.54
C ASN A 25 1.63 -14.64 -3.42
N ILE A 26 0.86 -15.05 -2.40
CA ILE A 26 0.51 -14.18 -1.26
C ILE A 26 1.76 -13.77 -0.49
N ILE A 27 2.63 -14.72 -0.15
CA ILE A 27 3.88 -14.43 0.57
C ILE A 27 4.82 -13.58 -0.29
N GLY A 28 4.93 -13.86 -1.59
CA GLY A 28 5.72 -13.03 -2.51
C GLY A 28 5.20 -11.59 -2.56
N MET A 29 3.89 -11.39 -2.67
CA MET A 29 3.30 -10.05 -2.61
C MET A 29 3.54 -9.37 -1.26
N PHE A 30 3.46 -10.11 -0.15
CA PHE A 30 3.65 -9.59 1.20
C PHE A 30 5.09 -9.17 1.48
N GLU A 31 6.06 -9.98 1.11
CA GLU A 31 7.46 -9.71 1.43
C GLU A 31 8.10 -8.70 0.46
N LEU A 32 7.62 -8.62 -0.78
CA LEU A 32 8.39 -7.97 -1.86
C LEU A 32 7.64 -6.85 -2.58
N ASN A 33 6.31 -6.94 -2.79
CA ASN A 33 5.61 -5.99 -3.68
C ASN A 33 4.28 -5.49 -3.10
N ASN A 34 4.32 -5.12 -1.83
CA ASN A 34 3.22 -4.43 -1.16
C ASN A 34 3.42 -2.91 -1.22
N LEU A 35 2.35 -2.15 -0.99
CA LEU A 35 2.43 -0.72 -0.77
C LEU A 35 1.92 -0.39 0.63
N ASP A 36 2.64 0.45 1.36
CA ASP A 36 2.07 1.00 2.59
C ASP A 36 0.86 1.87 2.26
N LEU A 37 -0.18 1.69 3.04
CA LEU A 37 -1.43 2.38 2.96
C LEU A 37 -1.61 3.23 4.20
N VAL A 38 -1.94 4.50 4.00
CA VAL A 38 -2.35 5.41 5.07
C VAL A 38 -3.62 6.09 4.58
N VAL A 39 -4.74 5.76 5.22
CA VAL A 39 -6.06 6.32 4.89
C VAL A 39 -6.52 7.21 6.04
N ALA A 40 -7.15 8.34 5.72
CA ALA A 40 -7.76 9.22 6.70
C ALA A 40 -8.71 8.43 7.64
N SER A 41 -8.85 8.88 8.88
CA SER A 41 -9.75 8.22 9.82
C SER A 41 -11.20 8.38 9.37
N PRO A 42 -11.95 7.29 9.14
CA PRO A 42 -13.38 7.38 8.83
C PRO A 42 -14.17 8.01 9.99
N VAL A 43 -13.65 7.92 11.22
CA VAL A 43 -14.27 8.50 12.41
C VAL A 43 -14.06 10.01 12.42
N GLU A 44 -12.86 10.49 12.05
CA GLU A 44 -12.59 11.92 11.87
C GLU A 44 -13.46 12.51 10.76
N ASP A 45 -13.51 11.87 9.60
CA ASP A 45 -14.38 12.28 8.48
C ASP A 45 -15.85 12.37 8.92
N TYR A 46 -16.32 11.47 9.78
CA TYR A 46 -17.67 11.51 10.33
C TYR A 46 -17.92 12.74 11.22
N PHE A 47 -16.96 13.10 12.08
CA PHE A 47 -17.09 14.28 12.94
C PHE A 47 -16.93 15.59 12.16
N LEU A 48 -16.04 15.64 11.17
CA LEU A 48 -15.95 16.76 10.23
C LEU A 48 -17.27 16.96 9.46
N TYR A 49 -17.90 15.87 9.00
CA TYR A 49 -19.22 15.94 8.38
C TYR A 49 -20.29 16.51 9.32
N ILE A 50 -20.27 16.16 10.61
CA ILE A 50 -21.20 16.73 11.60
C ILE A 50 -20.92 18.22 11.81
N ASP A 51 -19.65 18.62 11.87
CA ASP A 51 -19.26 20.02 12.02
C ASP A 51 -19.75 20.88 10.86
N ASP A 52 -19.79 20.32 9.64
CA ASP A 52 -20.29 20.96 8.42
C ASP A 52 -21.83 21.05 8.35
N LEU A 53 -22.57 20.28 9.15
CA LEU A 53 -24.03 20.37 9.21
C LEU A 53 -24.48 21.77 9.67
N GLN A 54 -25.72 22.12 9.32
CA GLN A 54 -26.29 23.43 9.64
C GLN A 54 -27.60 23.29 10.43
N ASN A 55 -27.88 24.29 11.27
CA ASN A 55 -29.11 24.45 12.03
C ASN A 55 -29.44 23.25 12.95
N GLU A 56 -30.72 22.96 13.14
CA GLU A 56 -31.23 21.90 14.01
C GLU A 56 -30.62 20.50 13.75
N LYS A 57 -30.18 20.23 12.51
CA LYS A 57 -29.52 18.96 12.18
C LYS A 57 -28.16 18.83 12.86
N LYS A 58 -27.39 19.92 12.94
CA LYS A 58 -26.11 19.95 13.65
C LYS A 58 -26.33 19.75 15.13
N GLU A 59 -27.21 20.55 15.75
CA GLU A 59 -27.50 20.44 17.19
C GLU A 59 -28.02 19.05 17.59
N HIS A 60 -28.87 18.44 16.76
CA HIS A 60 -29.35 17.09 16.99
C HIS A 60 -28.24 16.04 16.89
N ALA A 61 -27.41 16.12 15.85
CA ALA A 61 -26.29 15.21 15.63
C ALA A 61 -25.26 15.32 16.76
N GLU A 62 -24.80 16.53 17.07
CA GLU A 62 -23.84 16.79 18.15
C GLU A 62 -24.35 16.28 19.50
N ARG A 63 -25.64 16.49 19.82
CA ARG A 63 -26.21 15.98 21.07
C ARG A 63 -26.10 14.46 21.21
N ILE A 64 -26.20 13.73 20.09
CA ILE A 64 -26.07 12.27 20.08
C ILE A 64 -24.60 11.87 20.07
N THR A 65 -23.76 12.56 19.30
CA THR A 65 -22.41 12.10 19.00
C THR A 65 -21.35 12.61 19.96
N ARG A 66 -21.60 13.71 20.67
CA ARG A 66 -20.65 14.34 21.60
C ARG A 66 -20.10 13.39 22.67
N PRO A 67 -20.91 12.54 23.33
CA PRO A 67 -20.37 11.59 24.31
C PRO A 67 -19.37 10.60 23.70
N PHE A 68 -19.54 10.22 22.43
CA PHE A 68 -18.60 9.34 21.73
C PHE A 68 -17.31 10.09 21.38
N LEU A 69 -17.40 11.34 20.90
CA LEU A 69 -16.22 12.17 20.63
C LEU A 69 -15.40 12.38 21.90
N ASP A 70 -16.06 12.75 23.00
CA ASP A 70 -15.39 12.98 24.28
C ASP A 70 -14.76 11.68 24.82
N ALA A 71 -15.38 10.52 24.59
CA ALA A 71 -14.83 9.22 24.99
C ALA A 71 -13.65 8.76 24.13
N LEU A 72 -13.62 9.12 22.84
CA LEU A 72 -12.53 8.81 21.91
C LEU A 72 -11.29 9.70 22.12
N GLY A 73 -11.45 10.90 22.69
CA GLY A 73 -10.34 11.81 22.93
C GLY A 73 -9.65 12.21 21.62
N ASP A 74 -8.33 12.01 21.52
CA ASP A 74 -7.56 12.25 20.29
C ASP A 74 -7.50 11.02 19.36
N GLU A 75 -8.03 9.87 19.77
CA GLU A 75 -7.94 8.63 18.99
C GLU A 75 -8.83 8.64 17.74
N TYR A 76 -9.86 9.50 17.70
CA TYR A 76 -10.78 9.60 16.56
C TYR A 76 -10.09 10.07 15.27
N SER A 77 -8.97 10.80 15.35
CA SER A 77 -8.19 11.30 14.21
C SER A 77 -7.02 10.40 13.83
N VAL A 78 -6.89 9.22 14.43
CA VAL A 78 -5.82 8.29 14.09
C VAL A 78 -6.08 7.66 12.72
N CYS A 79 -5.21 7.97 11.75
CA CYS A 79 -5.29 7.40 10.41
C CYS A 79 -5.21 5.86 10.43
N CYS A 80 -5.89 5.23 9.48
CA CYS A 80 -5.81 3.79 9.27
C CYS A 80 -4.52 3.47 8.49
N GLN A 81 -3.60 2.76 9.13
CA GLN A 81 -2.32 2.36 8.54
C GLN A 81 -2.27 0.86 8.28
N GLY A 82 -1.67 0.46 7.16
CA GLY A 82 -1.48 -0.96 6.85
C GLY A 82 -0.67 -1.17 5.58
N SER A 83 -0.67 -2.40 5.08
CA SER A 83 -0.09 -2.77 3.79
C SER A 83 -1.19 -3.28 2.88
N ALA A 84 -1.14 -2.90 1.60
CA ALA A 84 -2.13 -3.28 0.61
C ALA A 84 -1.49 -4.01 -0.58
N PHE A 85 -2.27 -4.92 -1.16
CA PHE A 85 -1.90 -5.75 -2.30
C PHE A 85 -2.66 -5.30 -3.54
N PHE A 86 -1.93 -4.95 -4.58
CA PHE A 86 -2.51 -4.42 -5.81
C PHE A 86 -2.09 -5.27 -7.01
N PRO A 87 -2.93 -6.22 -7.47
CA PRO A 87 -2.53 -7.19 -8.49
C PRO A 87 -1.92 -6.58 -9.75
N LEU A 88 -2.42 -5.44 -10.21
CA LEU A 88 -1.88 -4.76 -11.40
C LEU A 88 -0.52 -4.12 -11.15
N GLN A 89 -0.33 -3.51 -9.97
CA GLN A 89 0.95 -2.93 -9.59
C GLN A 89 1.98 -4.03 -9.31
N SER A 90 1.55 -5.16 -8.75
CA SER A 90 2.42 -6.31 -8.49
C SER A 90 3.02 -6.93 -9.75
N CYS A 91 2.45 -6.65 -10.94
CA CYS A 91 3.00 -7.06 -12.24
C CYS A 91 4.08 -6.12 -12.80
N MET A 92 4.30 -4.94 -12.20
CA MET A 92 5.28 -3.97 -12.70
C MET A 92 6.67 -4.33 -12.21
N ASN A 93 7.60 -4.56 -13.14
CA ASN A 93 8.96 -4.96 -12.80
C ASN A 93 9.80 -3.80 -12.24
N HIS A 94 10.91 -4.18 -11.63
CA HIS A 94 11.88 -3.25 -11.06
C HIS A 94 12.79 -2.59 -12.12
N SER A 95 13.11 -1.32 -11.90
CA SER A 95 14.29 -0.65 -12.47
C SER A 95 14.86 0.33 -11.45
N CYS A 96 16.19 0.40 -11.30
CA CYS A 96 16.85 1.47 -10.53
C CYS A 96 16.81 2.82 -11.27
N HIS A 97 16.30 2.86 -12.49
CA HIS A 97 15.94 4.06 -13.24
C HIS A 97 14.50 3.92 -13.77
N PRO A 98 13.51 3.96 -12.88
CA PRO A 98 12.13 3.63 -13.21
C PRO A 98 11.52 4.70 -14.13
N ASN A 99 10.43 4.33 -14.81
CA ASN A 99 9.64 5.29 -15.60
C ASN A 99 8.28 5.62 -14.99
N ALA A 100 7.89 4.92 -13.92
CA ALA A 100 6.74 5.24 -13.11
C ALA A 100 7.03 5.06 -11.61
N LYS A 101 6.15 5.58 -10.76
CA LYS A 101 6.18 5.37 -9.31
C LYS A 101 4.79 5.19 -8.74
N ALA A 102 4.71 4.46 -7.62
CA ALA A 102 3.52 4.48 -6.78
C ALA A 102 3.38 5.85 -6.13
N PHE A 103 2.22 6.48 -6.31
CA PHE A 103 1.90 7.78 -5.75
C PHE A 103 0.96 7.59 -4.56
N LYS A 104 1.44 8.00 -3.39
CA LYS A 104 0.62 8.14 -2.18
C LYS A 104 0.00 9.54 -2.19
N ARG A 105 -1.33 9.62 -2.23
CA ARG A 105 -2.07 10.88 -2.09
C ARG A 105 -1.99 11.31 -0.63
N GLU A 106 -1.76 12.61 -0.37
CA GLU A 106 -1.78 13.16 1.00
C GLU A 106 -3.15 12.98 1.67
N GLU A 107 -4.22 12.96 0.86
CA GLU A 107 -5.62 12.77 1.31
C GLU A 107 -6.19 11.46 0.76
N ASP A 108 -5.51 10.33 0.96
CA ASP A 108 -6.07 9.04 0.56
C ASP A 108 -7.25 8.67 1.48
N ARG A 109 -8.42 8.48 0.89
CA ARG A 109 -9.69 8.16 1.58
C ARG A 109 -10.21 6.76 1.27
N ASP A 110 -9.76 6.18 0.16
CA ASP A 110 -10.27 4.91 -0.35
C ASP A 110 -9.18 3.85 -0.53
N GLY A 111 -7.92 4.21 -0.30
CA GLY A 111 -6.79 3.28 -0.37
C GLY A 111 -6.45 2.86 -1.80
N GLN A 112 -6.81 3.66 -2.80
CA GLN A 112 -6.45 3.35 -4.19
C GLN A 112 -4.97 3.65 -4.46
N ALA A 113 -4.29 2.67 -5.05
CA ALA A 113 -2.95 2.89 -5.61
C ALA A 113 -3.04 3.62 -6.95
N ALA A 114 -2.30 4.73 -7.07
CA ALA A 114 -2.08 5.41 -8.34
C ALA A 114 -0.63 5.20 -8.80
N ILE A 115 -0.45 4.82 -10.06
CA ILE A 115 0.88 4.73 -10.70
C ILE A 115 1.03 5.93 -11.63
N ILE A 116 2.06 6.75 -11.39
CA ILE A 116 2.29 7.98 -12.15
C ILE A 116 3.61 7.88 -12.89
N ALA A 117 3.60 8.23 -14.18
CA ALA A 117 4.81 8.33 -14.99
C ALA A 117 5.72 9.45 -14.44
N VAL A 118 7.01 9.15 -14.25
CA VAL A 118 8.02 10.14 -13.81
C VAL A 118 8.84 10.70 -14.98
N ARG A 119 8.70 10.09 -16.15
CA ARG A 119 9.24 10.54 -17.43
C ARG A 119 8.33 10.11 -18.57
N SER A 120 8.57 10.58 -19.79
CA SER A 120 7.86 10.10 -20.96
C SER A 120 8.06 8.59 -21.14
N ILE A 121 6.98 7.88 -21.44
CA ILE A 121 6.95 6.43 -21.68
C ILE A 121 6.57 6.21 -23.14
N GLY A 122 7.43 5.53 -23.89
CA GLY A 122 7.19 5.18 -25.29
C GLY A 122 6.11 4.12 -25.45
N LYS A 123 5.53 4.04 -26.65
CA LYS A 123 4.67 2.90 -27.00
C LYS A 123 5.48 1.61 -26.92
N GLU A 124 4.92 0.56 -26.31
CA GLU A 124 5.57 -0.73 -26.05
C GLU A 124 6.75 -0.68 -25.06
N GLU A 125 7.05 0.48 -24.46
CA GLU A 125 8.01 0.55 -23.35
C GLU A 125 7.39 -0.08 -22.10
N GLU A 126 8.13 -0.99 -21.47
CA GLU A 126 7.71 -1.61 -20.21
C GLU A 126 7.59 -0.55 -19.11
N ILE A 127 6.48 -0.61 -18.35
CA ILE A 127 6.32 0.22 -17.17
C ILE A 127 7.08 -0.41 -16.01
N THR A 128 8.05 0.32 -15.47
CA THR A 128 8.88 -0.12 -14.34
C THR A 128 8.78 0.85 -13.18
N ILE A 129 8.80 0.29 -11.97
CA ILE A 129 8.83 1.03 -10.70
C ILE A 129 10.13 0.68 -9.95
N SER A 130 10.48 1.46 -8.92
CA SER A 130 11.55 1.05 -8.00
C SER A 130 10.95 0.25 -6.84
N TYR A 131 11.66 -0.79 -6.41
CA TYR A 131 11.30 -1.61 -5.23
C TYR A 131 12.11 -1.19 -3.99
N ILE A 132 13.13 -0.37 -4.22
CA ILE A 132 14.15 0.01 -3.24
C ILE A 132 14.44 1.51 -3.40
N ASP A 133 15.26 2.06 -2.53
CA ASP A 133 15.82 3.39 -2.74
C ASP A 133 16.84 3.35 -3.89
N GLU A 134 16.49 3.98 -5.02
CA GLU A 134 17.36 4.05 -6.19
C GLU A 134 18.65 4.85 -5.97
N ASP A 135 18.72 5.73 -4.97
CA ASP A 135 19.88 6.60 -4.71
C ASP A 135 21.00 5.89 -3.96
N LEU A 136 20.75 4.67 -3.47
CA LEU A 136 21.76 3.82 -2.85
C LEU A 136 22.87 3.44 -3.86
N PRO A 137 24.11 3.18 -3.40
CA PRO A 137 25.19 2.68 -4.25
C PRO A 137 24.83 1.36 -4.94
N PHE A 138 25.38 1.13 -6.15
CA PHE A 138 25.14 -0.08 -6.96
C PHE A 138 25.16 -1.39 -6.16
N LYS A 139 26.20 -1.61 -5.34
CA LYS A 139 26.35 -2.85 -4.57
C LYS A 139 25.24 -3.04 -3.54
N ASP A 140 24.80 -1.95 -2.91
CA ASP A 140 23.74 -1.99 -1.90
C ASP A 140 22.38 -2.24 -2.58
N ARG A 141 22.15 -1.64 -3.76
CA ARG A 141 20.95 -1.93 -4.56
C ARG A 141 20.90 -3.40 -4.98
N GLN A 142 21.98 -3.97 -5.50
CA GLN A 142 22.02 -5.40 -5.89
C GLN A 142 21.83 -6.32 -4.68
N ALA A 143 22.40 -5.97 -3.52
CA ALA A 143 22.21 -6.74 -2.29
C ALA A 143 20.75 -6.76 -1.83
N LEU A 144 20.05 -5.62 -1.87
CA LEU A 144 18.62 -5.54 -1.53
C LEU A 144 17.75 -6.31 -2.53
N LEU A 145 18.07 -6.26 -3.82
CA LEU A 145 17.32 -6.97 -4.87
C LEU A 145 17.56 -8.48 -4.87
N ALA A 146 18.63 -8.95 -4.23
CA ALA A 146 18.87 -10.39 -4.05
C ALA A 146 17.74 -11.05 -3.24
N ASP A 147 17.11 -10.33 -2.31
CA ASP A 147 15.95 -10.81 -1.54
C ASP A 147 14.72 -11.04 -2.43
N TYR A 148 14.67 -10.36 -3.58
CA TYR A 148 13.66 -10.54 -4.63
C TYR A 148 14.00 -11.68 -5.59
N GLY A 149 15.18 -12.30 -5.44
CA GLY A 149 15.61 -13.43 -6.24
C GLY A 149 16.08 -13.10 -7.66
N PHE A 150 16.47 -11.85 -7.94
CA PHE A 150 17.00 -11.45 -9.25
C PHE A 150 18.17 -10.46 -9.16
N GLU A 151 18.92 -10.32 -10.25
CA GLU A 151 19.99 -9.34 -10.43
C GLU A 151 19.51 -8.24 -11.38
N CYS A 152 19.58 -6.98 -10.96
CA CYS A 152 19.09 -5.88 -11.79
C CYS A 152 20.09 -5.51 -12.88
N ARG A 153 19.64 -5.51 -14.14
CA ARG A 153 20.43 -5.11 -15.32
C ARG A 153 19.85 -3.90 -16.05
N CYS A 154 19.22 -2.99 -15.31
CA CYS A 154 18.75 -1.72 -15.87
C CYS A 154 19.92 -0.83 -16.32
N CYS A 155 19.65 0.20 -17.12
CA CYS A 155 20.67 1.13 -17.63
C CYS A 155 21.59 1.69 -16.52
N LYS A 156 21.01 2.18 -15.41
CA LYS A 156 21.77 2.70 -14.26
C LYS A 156 22.72 1.65 -13.67
N CYS A 157 22.28 0.40 -13.53
CA CYS A 157 23.13 -0.66 -13.00
C CYS A 157 24.26 -1.03 -13.97
N LEU A 158 23.99 -1.10 -15.29
CA LEU A 158 25.01 -1.40 -16.29
C LEU A 158 26.07 -0.29 -16.39
N GLU A 159 25.69 0.97 -16.19
CA GLU A 159 26.61 2.11 -16.17
C GLU A 159 27.50 2.12 -14.92
N GLU A 160 26.95 1.78 -13.75
CA GLU A 160 27.66 1.80 -12.46
C GLU A 160 28.44 0.51 -12.13
N GLU A 161 28.25 -0.57 -12.89
CA GLU A 161 29.01 -1.83 -12.74
C GLU A 161 30.48 -1.70 -13.19
N SER A 162 30.80 -0.66 -13.98
CA SER A 162 32.13 -0.38 -14.57
C SER A 162 33.11 0.25 -13.58
#